data_AF-A0A0C3G4M4-F1
#
_entry.id   AF-A0A0C3G4M4-F1
#
_cell.length_a   1.000
_cell.length_b   1.000
_cell.length_c   1.000
_cell.angle_alpha   90.00
_cell.angle_beta   90.00
_cell.angle_gamma   90.00
#
_symmetry.space_group_name_H-M   'P 1'
#
loop_
_entity.id
_entity.type
_entity.pdbx_description
1 polymer ?
#
loop_
_entity_poly.entity_id
_entity_poly.type
_entity_poly.pdbx_seq_one_letter_code
_entity_poly.pdbx_strand_id
1 'polypeptide(L)'
;MRFTQEYLMLPSQSVSTRCFFKWLPSAESDSSMSSNPTFYWPNVERRYRKAQLTRVQAEYSQASHAGLLQAYEERHKVEIERLPVLMKWSVELYTWKQERHTCFLEVKKKNDAFAQLLATEEGWTTYDLVNSQTYGALFRNRTNNLEEVKMSEYESIRVIVDAEMTKIIESRKRSSHEEAYRRRRSDVEQHYNRLKSFGKEKVLPNLAEFRRLPIINVLQSKTSATTGVAGDLQKSQLVAELLQDDLSKWRESARIALTHTLGFSGWKSASKTKLHPVDRLTARFRCKKCAQNDHKVYEEGCLDFAGACVHVCLRPNLKKRTRDRWTADQFEKDEKAIDVISKVLELCGVNAEERESIQKVEALGSRIKCQSCESKITMTFRNLIGHAQRHQNMQLSLVSAEEAGSFSMRHSEFGTCSKMLGPKLQAKKLRDLQNYGCRHCQHVATGGTSNATTGTEVWRFSKRSPATNVTRLFNFNGLRSHLKEKHGIERICDEDIFWGKALVWT
;
A
#
# COMPACT_ATOMS: atom_id res chain seq x y z
N MET A 1 27.01 0.11 -15.68
CA MET A 1 27.94 -1.01 -15.91
C MET A 1 29.30 -0.43 -16.25
N ARG A 2 30.28 -0.46 -15.34
CA ARG A 2 31.67 -0.13 -15.69
C ARG A 2 32.23 -1.34 -16.43
N PHE A 3 32.49 -1.21 -17.73
CA PHE A 3 33.27 -2.22 -18.44
C PHE A 3 34.68 -2.22 -17.85
N THR A 4 34.99 -3.21 -17.02
CA THR A 4 36.36 -3.44 -16.53
C THR A 4 37.19 -3.94 -17.71
N GLN A 5 37.91 -3.04 -18.37
CA GLN A 5 38.89 -3.43 -19.39
C GLN A 5 40.06 -4.13 -18.69
N GLU A 6 40.36 -5.37 -19.09
CA GLU A 6 41.53 -6.11 -18.61
C GLU A 6 42.80 -5.60 -19.30
N TYR A 7 43.80 -5.21 -18.49
CA TYR A 7 45.13 -4.83 -18.95
C TYR A 7 46.12 -5.92 -18.55
N LEU A 8 47.06 -6.24 -19.44
CA LEU A 8 48.18 -7.13 -19.14
C LEU A 8 49.44 -6.30 -18.91
N MET A 9 50.12 -6.56 -17.80
CA MET A 9 51.48 -6.09 -17.55
C MET A 9 52.44 -7.13 -18.10
N LEU A 10 53.48 -6.66 -18.80
CA LEU A 10 54.54 -7.54 -19.30
C LEU A 10 55.85 -7.19 -18.59
N PRO A 11 56.58 -8.17 -18.05
CA PRO A 11 57.88 -7.93 -17.43
C PRO A 11 58.82 -7.21 -18.39
N SER A 12 59.52 -6.18 -17.92
CA SER A 12 60.42 -5.32 -18.71
C SER A 12 61.44 -6.10 -19.57
N GLN A 13 61.90 -7.25 -19.07
CA GLN A 13 62.85 -8.13 -19.76
C GLN A 13 62.25 -8.86 -20.98
N SER A 14 60.92 -9.01 -21.06
CA SER A 14 60.24 -9.70 -22.18
C SER A 14 59.89 -8.79 -23.37
N VAL A 15 59.97 -7.47 -23.17
CA VAL A 15 59.51 -6.46 -24.14
C VAL A 15 60.58 -6.14 -25.19
N SER A 16 61.86 -6.34 -24.87
CA SER A 16 62.97 -6.02 -25.79
C SER A 16 63.13 -7.02 -26.94
N THR A 17 62.53 -8.21 -26.86
CA THR A 17 62.79 -9.31 -27.80
C THR A 17 61.77 -9.44 -28.93
N ARG A 18 60.66 -8.68 -28.93
CA ARG A 18 59.63 -8.80 -29.98
C ARG A 18 59.37 -7.46 -30.67
N CYS A 19 59.45 -7.43 -32.00
CA CYS A 19 59.35 -6.19 -32.77
C CYS A 19 57.98 -5.50 -32.67
N PHE A 20 56.89 -6.24 -32.40
CA PHE A 20 55.54 -5.69 -32.33
C PHE A 20 55.27 -4.72 -31.18
N PHE A 21 56.14 -4.70 -30.17
CA PHE A 21 56.10 -3.66 -29.13
C PHE A 21 56.56 -2.29 -29.63
N LYS A 22 57.13 -2.19 -30.83
CA LYS A 22 57.58 -0.94 -31.44
C LYS A 22 56.45 -0.10 -32.03
N TRP A 23 55.29 -0.70 -32.35
CA TRP A 23 54.16 0.01 -32.96
C TRP A 23 52.83 -0.12 -32.18
N LEU A 24 52.78 -0.98 -31.16
CA LEU A 24 51.58 -1.11 -30.31
C LEU A 24 51.52 0.02 -29.27
N PRO A 25 50.46 0.86 -29.23
CA PRO A 25 50.32 1.89 -28.20
C PRO A 25 50.20 1.28 -26.81
N SER A 26 51.05 1.73 -25.88
CA SER A 26 50.91 1.38 -24.47
C SER A 26 49.91 2.32 -23.79
N ALA A 27 49.01 1.77 -22.99
CA ALA A 27 48.13 2.54 -22.12
C ALA A 27 48.92 3.08 -20.92
N GLU A 28 48.79 4.38 -20.68
CA GLU A 28 49.19 5.00 -19.43
C GLU A 28 48.12 4.63 -18.38
N SER A 29 48.55 4.05 -17.26
CA SER A 29 47.62 3.56 -16.24
C SER A 29 47.28 4.67 -15.25
N ASP A 30 46.03 5.10 -15.17
CA ASP A 30 45.54 6.03 -14.12
C ASP A 30 45.51 5.36 -12.73
N SER A 31 45.33 4.03 -12.66
CA SER A 31 44.98 3.33 -11.41
C SER A 31 46.16 2.86 -10.55
N SER A 32 47.40 2.91 -11.06
CA SER A 32 48.62 2.63 -10.27
C SER A 32 49.68 3.71 -10.38
N MET A 33 49.33 4.88 -10.92
CA MET A 33 50.16 6.07 -10.82
C MET A 33 50.00 6.58 -9.39
N SER A 34 50.90 6.12 -8.53
CA SER A 34 51.23 6.78 -7.27
C SER A 34 51.37 8.29 -7.49
N SER A 35 51.24 9.07 -6.42
CA SER A 35 51.42 10.53 -6.31
C SER A 35 52.74 11.13 -6.88
N ASN A 36 53.52 10.38 -7.66
CA ASN A 36 54.72 10.82 -8.35
C ASN A 36 54.44 11.13 -9.84
N PRO A 37 54.46 12.41 -10.25
CA PRO A 37 54.20 12.86 -11.63
C PRO A 37 55.38 12.62 -12.59
N THR A 38 56.30 11.68 -12.32
CA THR A 38 57.53 11.50 -13.11
C THR A 38 57.56 10.20 -13.94
N PHE A 39 56.53 9.38 -13.80
CA PHE A 39 56.40 8.13 -14.53
C PHE A 39 55.59 8.36 -15.81
N TYR A 40 56.25 8.79 -16.88
CA TYR A 40 55.67 8.86 -18.22
C TYR A 40 56.45 8.05 -19.24
N TRP A 41 55.84 7.76 -20.40
CA TRP A 41 56.59 7.22 -21.53
C TRP A 41 57.80 8.13 -21.84
N PRO A 42 59.00 7.58 -22.10
CA PRO A 42 59.30 6.15 -22.29
C PRO A 42 59.66 5.39 -21.01
N ASN A 43 59.66 6.05 -19.85
CA ASN A 43 60.23 5.57 -18.58
C ASN A 43 59.25 4.73 -17.74
N VAL A 44 58.06 4.43 -18.26
CA VAL A 44 57.04 3.63 -17.56
C VAL A 44 56.97 2.20 -18.05
N GLU A 45 56.58 1.31 -17.14
CA GLU A 45 56.19 -0.05 -17.50
C GLU A 45 54.99 0.01 -18.47
N ARG A 46 55.20 -0.53 -19.67
CA ARG A 46 54.21 -0.49 -20.74
C ARG A 46 53.06 -1.45 -20.43
N ARG A 47 51.83 -0.92 -20.39
CA ARG A 47 50.61 -1.73 -20.27
C ARG A 47 49.89 -1.78 -21.60
N TYR A 48 49.34 -2.93 -21.94
CA TYR A 48 48.57 -3.09 -23.16
C TYR A 48 47.18 -3.62 -22.84
N ARG A 49 46.19 -3.19 -23.61
CA ARG A 49 44.86 -3.81 -23.52
C ARG A 49 44.99 -5.27 -23.93
N LYS A 50 44.52 -6.19 -23.08
CA LYS A 50 44.66 -7.64 -23.29
C LYS A 50 44.21 -8.07 -24.68
N ALA A 51 43.04 -7.62 -25.11
CA ALA A 51 42.50 -7.96 -26.43
C ALA A 51 43.41 -7.50 -27.60
N GLN A 52 44.00 -6.30 -27.50
CA GLN A 52 44.90 -5.79 -28.53
C GLN A 52 46.23 -6.54 -28.53
N LEU A 53 46.79 -6.80 -27.34
CA LEU A 53 48.02 -7.55 -27.18
C LEU A 53 47.87 -8.98 -27.71
N THR A 54 46.80 -9.69 -27.32
CA THR A 54 46.54 -11.06 -27.79
C THR A 54 46.36 -11.12 -29.30
N ARG A 55 45.66 -10.15 -29.91
CA ARG A 55 45.49 -10.09 -31.36
C ARG A 55 46.83 -9.91 -32.08
N VAL A 56 47.63 -8.92 -31.66
CA VAL A 56 48.93 -8.64 -32.28
C VAL A 56 49.92 -9.78 -32.05
N GLN A 57 49.86 -10.46 -30.89
CA GLN A 57 50.62 -11.68 -30.63
C GLN A 57 50.26 -12.80 -31.59
N ALA A 58 48.96 -13.03 -31.85
CA ALA A 58 48.50 -14.05 -32.79
C ALA A 58 48.93 -13.74 -34.23
N GLU A 59 48.75 -12.49 -34.69
CA GLU A 59 49.18 -12.02 -36.02
C GLU A 59 50.70 -12.18 -36.21
N TYR A 60 51.48 -11.78 -35.20
CA TYR A 60 52.93 -11.93 -35.21
C TYR A 60 53.37 -13.41 -35.26
N SER A 61 52.76 -14.25 -34.43
CA SER A 61 53.03 -15.70 -34.45
C SER A 61 52.70 -16.28 -35.83
N GLN A 62 51.58 -15.92 -36.44
CA GLN A 62 51.22 -16.40 -37.78
C GLN A 62 52.25 -15.99 -38.84
N ALA A 63 52.67 -14.72 -38.86
CA ALA A 63 53.68 -14.22 -39.80
C ALA A 63 55.04 -14.91 -39.60
N SER A 64 55.41 -15.20 -38.35
CA SER A 64 56.64 -15.92 -38.01
C SER A 64 56.63 -17.37 -38.52
N HIS A 65 55.54 -18.11 -38.35
CA HIS A 65 55.43 -19.49 -38.85
C HIS A 65 55.43 -19.56 -40.38
N ALA A 66 54.92 -18.52 -41.04
CA ALA A 66 54.89 -18.42 -42.50
C ALA A 66 56.21 -17.93 -43.13
N GLY A 67 57.22 -17.56 -42.34
CA GLY A 67 58.48 -16.98 -42.86
C GLY A 67 58.33 -15.56 -43.45
N LEU A 68 57.24 -14.84 -43.13
CA LEU A 68 56.90 -13.52 -43.68
C LEU A 68 57.17 -12.36 -42.73
N LEU A 69 58.09 -12.54 -41.77
CA LEU A 69 58.30 -11.60 -40.67
C LEU A 69 58.73 -10.21 -41.16
N GLN A 70 59.64 -10.15 -42.14
CA GLN A 70 60.14 -8.88 -42.69
C GLN A 70 59.05 -8.09 -43.42
N ALA A 71 58.19 -8.77 -44.19
CA ALA A 71 57.06 -8.14 -44.87
C ALA A 71 56.00 -7.65 -43.85
N TYR A 72 55.86 -8.35 -42.73
CA TYR A 72 54.99 -7.95 -41.62
C TYR A 72 55.54 -6.72 -40.88
N GLU A 73 56.85 -6.64 -40.67
CA GLU A 73 57.51 -5.46 -40.08
C GLU A 73 57.44 -4.23 -40.99
N GLU A 74 57.72 -4.38 -42.29
CA GLU A 74 57.66 -3.27 -43.25
C GLU A 74 56.23 -2.70 -43.35
N ARG A 75 55.21 -3.56 -43.23
CA ARG A 75 53.79 -3.14 -43.18
C ARG A 75 53.50 -2.21 -42.01
N HIS A 76 54.20 -2.34 -40.89
CA HIS A 76 54.02 -1.54 -39.68
C HIS A 76 55.04 -0.42 -39.50
N LYS A 77 55.92 -0.19 -40.47
CA LYS A 77 56.98 0.82 -40.40
C LYS A 77 56.43 2.22 -40.14
N VAL A 78 55.33 2.58 -40.79
CA VAL A 78 54.64 3.86 -40.60
C VAL A 78 54.16 4.01 -39.15
N GLU A 79 53.59 2.96 -38.56
CA GLU A 79 53.16 2.97 -37.17
C GLU A 79 54.33 3.01 -36.18
N ILE A 80 55.45 2.34 -36.49
CA ILE A 80 56.69 2.42 -35.69
C ILE A 80 57.20 3.86 -35.65
N GLU A 81 57.25 4.54 -36.80
CA GLU A 81 57.71 5.93 -36.90
C GLU A 81 56.74 6.92 -36.24
N ARG A 82 55.42 6.66 -36.35
CA ARG A 82 54.37 7.50 -35.77
C ARG A 82 54.22 7.34 -34.26
N LEU A 83 54.48 6.15 -33.71
CA LEU A 83 54.19 5.85 -32.31
C LEU A 83 54.94 6.78 -31.33
N PRO A 84 56.25 7.08 -31.46
CA PRO A 84 56.94 8.02 -30.59
C PRO A 84 56.30 9.42 -30.59
N VAL A 85 55.87 9.92 -31.74
CA VAL A 85 55.20 11.22 -31.86
C VAL A 85 53.84 11.19 -31.14
N LEU A 86 53.05 10.13 -31.37
CA LEU A 86 51.76 9.94 -30.72
C LEU A 86 51.90 9.81 -29.20
N MET A 87 52.88 9.04 -28.72
CA MET A 87 53.13 8.85 -27.30
C MET A 87 53.60 10.15 -26.63
N LYS A 88 54.49 10.91 -27.29
CA LYS A 88 54.89 12.25 -26.82
C LYS A 88 53.67 13.16 -26.64
N TRP A 89 52.80 13.25 -27.65
CA TRP A 89 51.56 14.05 -27.57
C TRP A 89 50.61 13.55 -26.48
N SER A 90 50.55 12.23 -26.27
CA SER A 90 49.70 11.63 -25.24
C SER A 90 50.17 12.02 -23.84
N VAL A 91 51.49 11.98 -23.59
CA VAL A 91 52.11 12.43 -22.34
C VAL A 91 51.86 13.93 -22.11
N GLU A 92 52.05 14.76 -23.13
CA GLU A 92 51.78 16.20 -23.06
C GLU A 92 50.30 16.49 -22.72
N LEU A 93 49.36 15.81 -23.39
CA LEU A 93 47.92 15.95 -23.13
C LEU A 93 47.54 15.47 -21.73
N TYR A 94 48.13 14.36 -21.27
CA TYR A 94 47.89 13.86 -19.92
C TYR A 94 48.44 14.81 -18.85
N THR A 95 49.64 15.33 -19.05
CA THR A 95 50.27 16.32 -18.16
C THR A 95 49.38 17.56 -18.06
N TRP A 96 48.95 18.11 -19.20
CA TRP A 96 48.00 19.22 -19.24
C TRP A 96 46.69 18.90 -18.51
N LYS A 97 46.13 17.69 -18.69
CA LYS A 97 44.90 17.26 -17.98
C LYS A 97 45.11 17.25 -16.47
N GLN A 98 46.25 16.75 -15.98
CA GLN A 98 46.58 16.70 -14.56
C GLN A 98 46.75 18.11 -13.99
N GLU A 99 47.54 18.96 -14.66
CA GLU A 99 47.72 20.36 -14.28
C GLU A 99 46.39 21.10 -14.22
N ARG A 100 45.55 20.93 -15.26
CA ARG A 100 44.20 21.51 -15.32
C ARG A 100 43.31 20.98 -14.19
N HIS A 101 43.39 19.69 -13.85
CA HIS A 101 42.60 19.11 -12.77
C HIS A 101 43.04 19.63 -11.39
N THR A 102 44.35 19.72 -11.15
CA THR A 102 44.91 20.32 -9.93
C THR A 102 44.46 21.77 -9.79
N CYS A 103 44.62 22.57 -10.85
CA CYS A 103 44.16 23.96 -10.88
C CYS A 103 42.65 24.06 -10.63
N PHE A 104 41.84 23.18 -11.24
CA PHE A 104 40.40 23.12 -10.99
C PHE A 104 40.07 22.86 -9.51
N LEU A 105 40.74 21.90 -8.87
CA LEU A 105 40.52 21.58 -7.46
C LEU A 105 40.91 22.74 -6.54
N GLU A 106 42.03 23.41 -6.84
CA GLU A 106 42.47 24.59 -6.10
C GLU A 106 41.48 25.76 -6.23
N VAL A 107 41.07 26.10 -7.46
CA VAL A 107 40.08 27.15 -7.73
C VAL A 107 38.75 26.81 -7.07
N LYS A 108 38.29 25.55 -7.20
CA LYS A 108 37.06 25.11 -6.54
C LYS A 108 37.14 25.28 -5.03
N LYS A 109 38.25 24.90 -4.40
CA LYS A 109 38.47 25.08 -2.96
C LYS A 109 38.39 26.54 -2.55
N LYS A 110 38.98 27.45 -3.34
CA LYS A 110 38.91 28.90 -3.11
C LYS A 110 37.48 29.43 -3.27
N ASN A 111 36.78 29.02 -4.32
CA ASN A 111 35.38 29.40 -4.56
C ASN A 111 34.45 28.85 -3.46
N ASP A 112 34.67 27.62 -3.00
CA ASP A 112 33.93 27.02 -1.88
C ASP A 112 34.16 27.85 -0.59
N ALA A 113 35.40 28.25 -0.31
CA ALA A 113 35.72 29.11 0.83
C ALA A 113 35.06 30.50 0.71
N PHE A 114 35.05 31.10 -0.48
CA PHE A 114 34.36 32.36 -0.75
C PHE A 114 32.83 32.23 -0.55
N ALA A 115 32.21 31.15 -1.03
CA ALA A 115 30.80 30.88 -0.82
C ALA A 115 30.47 30.66 0.68
N GLN A 116 31.38 30.02 1.43
CA GLN A 116 31.23 29.87 2.89
C GLN A 116 31.29 31.21 3.62
N LEU A 117 32.22 32.09 3.22
CA LEU A 117 32.33 33.44 3.76
C LEU A 117 31.02 34.22 3.54
N LEU A 118 30.55 34.31 2.29
CA LEU A 118 29.31 35.00 1.95
C LEU A 118 28.10 34.43 2.69
N ALA A 119 27.97 33.09 2.71
CA ALA A 119 26.88 32.45 3.43
C ALA A 119 26.92 32.76 4.93
N THR A 120 28.11 32.84 5.52
CA THR A 120 28.28 33.18 6.95
C THR A 120 27.90 34.64 7.22
N GLU A 121 28.35 35.57 6.37
CA GLU A 121 28.05 37.00 6.49
C GLU A 121 26.55 37.30 6.38
N GLU A 122 25.86 36.65 5.44
CA GLU A 122 24.42 36.87 5.19
C GLU A 122 23.50 35.97 6.04
N GLY A 123 24.08 35.11 6.89
CA GLY A 123 23.32 34.17 7.72
C GLY A 123 22.61 33.06 6.92
N TRP A 124 23.15 32.70 5.76
CA TRP A 124 22.67 31.62 4.93
C TRP A 124 23.48 30.34 5.14
N THR A 125 22.97 29.28 4.54
CA THR A 125 23.63 27.99 4.46
C THR A 125 24.38 27.91 3.12
N THR A 126 25.65 27.50 3.13
CA THR A 126 26.48 27.42 1.92
C THR A 126 25.84 26.54 0.84
N TYR A 127 25.15 25.47 1.27
CA TYR A 127 24.43 24.59 0.37
C TYR A 127 23.37 25.34 -0.44
N ASP A 128 22.62 26.25 0.18
CA ASP A 128 21.54 26.97 -0.52
C ASP A 128 22.09 28.02 -1.45
N LEU A 129 23.14 28.73 -1.01
CA LEU A 129 23.80 29.74 -1.84
C LEU A 129 24.34 29.10 -3.13
N VAL A 130 25.03 27.97 -3.03
CA VAL A 130 25.59 27.25 -4.20
C VAL A 130 24.50 26.58 -5.07
N ASN A 131 23.34 26.22 -4.48
CA ASN A 131 22.20 25.67 -5.21
C ASN A 131 21.20 26.72 -5.70
N SER A 132 21.40 28.01 -5.38
CA SER A 132 20.65 29.09 -5.98
C SER A 132 20.86 29.12 -7.50
N GLN A 133 19.91 29.67 -8.22
CA GLN A 133 19.95 29.66 -9.68
C GLN A 133 21.06 30.58 -10.17
N THR A 134 21.10 31.81 -9.66
CA THR A 134 22.01 32.85 -10.17
C THR A 134 23.43 32.67 -9.62
N TYR A 135 23.62 32.60 -8.30
CA TYR A 135 24.96 32.41 -7.74
C TYR A 135 25.51 31.02 -8.06
N GLY A 136 24.68 29.97 -8.02
CA GLY A 136 25.11 28.63 -8.41
C GLY A 136 25.61 28.55 -9.86
N ALA A 137 25.00 29.31 -10.79
CA ALA A 137 25.48 29.42 -12.16
C ALA A 137 26.83 30.16 -12.24
N LEU A 138 26.97 31.29 -11.55
CA LEU A 138 28.24 32.03 -11.44
C LEU A 138 29.36 31.14 -10.89
N PHE A 139 29.10 30.47 -9.76
CA PHE A 139 30.02 29.57 -9.09
C PHE A 139 30.51 28.45 -10.03
N ARG A 140 29.58 27.76 -10.71
CA ARG A 140 29.93 26.69 -11.66
C ARG A 140 30.68 27.21 -12.88
N ASN A 141 30.29 28.36 -13.42
CA ASN A 141 30.94 28.97 -14.58
C ASN A 141 32.40 29.34 -14.26
N ARG A 142 32.64 30.09 -13.18
CA ARG A 142 33.99 30.49 -12.74
C ARG A 142 34.87 29.29 -12.43
N THR A 143 34.34 28.32 -11.68
CA THR A 143 35.08 27.08 -11.36
C THR A 143 35.45 26.28 -12.62
N ASN A 144 34.55 26.18 -13.61
CA ASN A 144 34.83 25.49 -14.87
C ASN A 144 35.88 26.20 -15.74
N ASN A 145 35.91 27.54 -15.66
CA ASN A 145 36.89 28.39 -16.34
C ASN A 145 38.20 28.56 -15.56
N LEU A 146 38.36 27.88 -14.42
CA LEU A 146 39.54 27.98 -13.55
C LEU A 146 39.76 29.39 -12.99
N GLU A 147 38.67 30.12 -12.75
CA GLU A 147 38.68 31.48 -12.20
C GLU A 147 38.06 31.52 -10.80
N GLU A 148 38.60 32.40 -9.97
CA GLU A 148 38.04 32.71 -8.65
C GLU A 148 36.85 33.66 -8.78
N VAL A 149 35.77 33.40 -8.04
CA VAL A 149 34.63 34.31 -7.94
C VAL A 149 35.07 35.56 -7.18
N LYS A 150 34.82 36.75 -7.75
CA LYS A 150 35.18 38.03 -7.13
C LYS A 150 34.00 38.67 -6.44
N MET A 151 34.27 39.48 -5.40
CA MET A 151 33.22 40.21 -4.67
C MET A 151 32.40 41.13 -5.57
N SER A 152 33.05 41.86 -6.50
CA SER A 152 32.36 42.73 -7.46
C SER A 152 31.36 42.00 -8.36
N GLU A 153 31.63 40.73 -8.68
CA GLU A 153 30.74 39.91 -9.49
C GLU A 153 29.51 39.50 -8.68
N TYR A 154 29.72 39.11 -7.42
CA TYR A 154 28.65 38.84 -6.47
C TYR A 154 27.79 40.09 -6.22
N GLU A 155 28.40 41.25 -5.97
CA GLU A 155 27.69 42.51 -5.74
C GLU A 155 26.75 42.85 -6.89
N SER A 156 27.15 42.59 -8.14
CA SER A 156 26.30 42.82 -9.32
C SER A 156 25.03 41.96 -9.36
N ILE A 157 25.05 40.79 -8.71
CA ILE A 157 23.92 39.84 -8.67
C ILE A 157 23.26 39.72 -7.29
N ARG A 158 23.77 40.41 -6.27
CA ARG A 158 23.37 40.25 -4.85
C ARG A 158 21.87 40.36 -4.66
N VAL A 159 21.25 41.40 -5.22
CA VAL A 159 19.80 41.63 -5.11
C VAL A 159 18.97 40.46 -5.66
N ILE A 160 19.43 39.83 -6.75
CA ILE A 160 18.75 38.67 -7.35
C ILE A 160 18.94 37.44 -6.44
N VAL A 161 20.17 37.24 -5.95
CA VAL A 161 20.49 36.14 -5.03
C VAL A 161 19.68 36.26 -3.74
N ASP A 162 19.57 37.44 -3.13
CA ASP A 162 18.75 37.69 -1.92
C ASP A 162 17.28 37.26 -2.12
N ALA A 163 16.70 37.62 -3.27
CA ALA A 163 15.34 37.24 -3.62
C ALA A 163 15.18 35.72 -3.83
N GLU A 164 16.17 35.06 -4.44
CA GLU A 164 16.21 33.60 -4.58
C GLU A 164 16.36 32.90 -3.22
N MET A 165 17.24 33.40 -2.35
CA MET A 165 17.49 32.86 -1.02
C MET A 165 16.25 32.94 -0.14
N THR A 166 15.52 34.06 -0.19
CA THR A 166 14.22 34.21 0.48
C THR A 166 13.25 33.11 0.05
N LYS A 167 13.10 32.87 -1.26
CA LYS A 167 12.24 31.80 -1.79
C LYS A 167 12.68 30.40 -1.35
N ILE A 168 13.99 30.12 -1.35
CA ILE A 168 14.53 28.83 -0.91
C ILE A 168 14.28 28.60 0.59
N ILE A 169 14.46 29.62 1.42
CA ILE A 169 14.19 29.56 2.86
C ILE A 169 12.69 29.34 3.13
N GLU A 170 11.81 30.10 2.48
CA GLU A 170 10.36 29.93 2.59
C GLU A 170 9.89 28.54 2.15
N SER A 171 10.41 28.06 1.01
CA SER A 171 10.10 26.73 0.48
C SER A 171 10.51 25.63 1.45
N ARG A 172 11.68 25.74 2.10
CA ARG A 172 12.13 24.79 3.12
C ARG A 172 11.29 24.87 4.39
N LYS A 173 10.94 26.07 4.86
CA LYS A 173 10.03 26.25 5.99
C LYS A 173 8.67 25.60 5.71
N ARG A 174 8.13 25.78 4.51
CA ARG A 174 6.88 25.14 4.06
C ARG A 174 7.02 23.63 3.99
N SER A 175 8.09 23.11 3.38
CA SER A 175 8.34 21.67 3.24
C SER A 175 8.52 20.99 4.61
N SER A 176 9.27 21.62 5.52
CA SER A 176 9.43 21.16 6.91
C SER A 176 8.09 21.17 7.66
N HIS A 177 7.29 22.23 7.50
CA HIS A 177 5.95 22.31 8.07
C HIS A 177 5.00 21.23 7.53
N GLU A 178 5.00 20.99 6.21
CA GLU A 178 4.20 19.94 5.57
C GLU A 178 4.64 18.54 6.00
N GLU A 179 5.94 18.29 6.10
CA GLU A 179 6.49 17.02 6.59
C GLU A 179 6.10 16.77 8.05
N ALA A 180 6.24 17.78 8.91
CA ALA A 180 5.80 17.72 10.30
C ALA A 180 4.29 17.45 10.38
N TYR A 181 3.48 18.14 9.57
CA TYR A 181 2.04 17.92 9.50
C TYR A 181 1.68 16.50 9.02
N ARG A 182 2.36 15.97 8.00
CA ARG A 182 2.18 14.59 7.51
C ARG A 182 2.52 13.57 8.61
N ARG A 183 3.64 13.75 9.30
CA ARG A 183 4.03 12.89 10.44
C ARG A 183 2.98 12.91 11.54
N ARG A 184 2.53 14.09 11.97
CA ARG A 184 1.46 14.22 12.99
C ARG A 184 0.16 13.52 12.58
N ARG A 185 -0.25 13.62 11.31
CA ARG A 185 -1.43 12.90 10.81
C ARG A 185 -1.26 11.39 10.82
N SER A 186 -0.05 10.91 10.54
CA SER A 186 0.31 9.49 10.64
C SER A 186 0.26 9.02 12.09
N ASP A 187 0.86 9.77 13.03
CA ASP A 187 0.84 9.46 14.47
C ASP A 187 -0.59 9.34 15.00
N VAL A 188 -1.47 10.28 14.64
CA VAL A 188 -2.89 10.27 15.01
C VAL A 188 -3.61 9.05 14.44
N GLU A 189 -3.29 8.66 13.20
CA GLU A 189 -3.89 7.48 12.57
C GLU A 189 -3.42 6.18 13.21
N GLN A 190 -2.13 6.07 13.54
CA GLN A 190 -1.60 4.95 14.30
C GLN A 190 -2.24 4.85 15.69
N HIS A 191 -2.40 5.98 16.38
CA HIS A 191 -3.10 6.02 17.67
C HIS A 191 -4.57 5.60 17.53
N TYR A 192 -5.29 6.13 16.54
CA TYR A 192 -6.66 5.72 16.23
C TYR A 192 -6.78 4.20 15.97
N ASN A 193 -5.87 3.64 15.16
CA ASN A 193 -5.85 2.21 14.87
C ASN A 193 -5.56 1.37 16.12
N ARG A 194 -4.70 1.86 17.03
CA ARG A 194 -4.48 1.24 18.34
C ARG A 194 -5.76 1.28 19.19
N LEU A 195 -6.43 2.43 19.31
CA LEU A 195 -7.69 2.52 20.03
C LEU A 195 -8.73 1.53 19.48
N LYS A 196 -8.80 1.41 18.15
CA LYS A 196 -9.67 0.46 17.46
C LYS A 196 -9.31 -1.00 17.73
N SER A 197 -8.02 -1.34 17.89
CA SER A 197 -7.59 -2.70 18.21
C SER A 197 -7.76 -3.07 19.69
N PHE A 198 -7.58 -2.11 20.61
CA PHE A 198 -7.67 -2.33 22.05
C PHE A 198 -9.12 -2.42 22.54
N GLY A 199 -10.04 -1.65 21.95
CA GLY A 199 -11.43 -1.58 22.42
C GLY A 199 -12.41 -2.30 21.51
N LYS A 200 -12.81 -3.52 21.85
CA LYS A 200 -14.05 -4.11 21.29
C LYS A 200 -15.30 -3.35 21.75
N GLU A 201 -15.24 -2.68 22.90
CA GLU A 201 -16.41 -2.06 23.54
C GLU A 201 -16.53 -0.54 23.35
N LYS A 202 -15.50 0.15 22.83
CA LYS A 202 -15.55 1.60 22.64
C LYS A 202 -15.93 1.93 21.20
N VAL A 203 -17.15 2.42 21.00
CA VAL A 203 -17.59 3.00 19.72
C VAL A 203 -16.73 4.22 19.39
N LEU A 204 -16.12 4.21 18.21
CA LEU A 204 -15.27 5.28 17.72
C LEU A 204 -15.91 5.97 16.51
N PRO A 205 -15.71 7.29 16.35
CA PRO A 205 -15.97 7.95 15.08
C PRO A 205 -15.06 7.38 13.99
N ASN A 206 -15.43 7.55 12.72
CA ASN A 206 -14.48 7.30 11.63
C ASN A 206 -13.23 8.21 11.75
N LEU A 207 -12.12 7.83 11.11
CA LEU A 207 -10.84 8.56 11.23
C LEU A 207 -10.92 10.05 10.84
N ALA A 208 -11.79 10.43 9.91
CA ALA A 208 -11.93 11.84 9.51
C ALA A 208 -12.58 12.67 10.62
N GLU A 209 -13.63 12.14 11.26
CA GLU A 209 -14.25 12.75 12.44
C GLU A 209 -13.34 12.70 13.67
N PHE A 210 -12.61 11.60 13.88
CA PHE A 210 -11.63 11.51 14.97
C PHE A 210 -10.57 12.62 14.89
N ARG A 211 -10.10 12.95 13.67
CA ARG A 211 -9.17 14.05 13.42
C ARG A 211 -9.77 15.44 13.65
N ARG A 212 -11.11 15.56 13.67
CA ARG A 212 -11.84 16.81 13.90
C ARG A 212 -12.14 17.06 15.39
N LEU A 213 -11.89 16.09 16.26
CA LEU A 213 -12.05 16.29 17.71
C LEU A 213 -11.17 17.45 18.17
N PRO A 214 -11.68 18.34 19.06
CA PRO A 214 -10.96 19.54 19.50
C PRO A 214 -9.51 19.27 19.92
N ILE A 215 -9.28 18.29 20.82
CA ILE A 215 -7.92 17.99 21.28
C ILE A 215 -7.01 17.47 20.16
N ILE A 216 -7.53 16.64 19.27
CA ILE A 216 -6.77 16.09 18.14
C ILE A 216 -6.42 17.19 17.14
N ASN A 217 -7.35 18.09 16.86
CA ASN A 217 -7.11 19.22 15.97
C ASN A 217 -6.04 20.16 16.54
N VAL A 218 -6.09 20.46 17.84
CA VAL A 218 -5.04 21.23 18.53
C VAL A 218 -3.69 20.55 18.38
N LEU A 219 -3.60 19.24 18.68
CA LEU A 219 -2.35 18.47 18.54
C LEU A 219 -1.80 18.45 17.10
N GLN A 220 -2.68 18.40 16.09
CA GLN A 220 -2.27 18.45 14.69
C GLN A 220 -1.78 19.84 14.25
N SER A 221 -2.36 20.90 14.82
CA SER A 221 -2.04 22.29 14.50
C SER A 221 -0.74 22.80 15.13
N LYS A 222 -0.26 22.19 16.22
CA LYS A 222 1.00 22.58 16.87
C LYS A 222 2.17 22.43 15.91
N THR A 223 2.75 23.53 15.48
CA THR A 223 3.87 23.57 14.52
C THR A 223 5.23 23.33 15.16
N SER A 224 5.38 23.53 16.47
CA SER A 224 6.69 23.73 17.11
C SER A 224 7.32 22.51 17.79
N ALA A 225 6.70 21.33 17.76
CA ALA A 225 7.19 20.21 18.56
C ALA A 225 8.27 19.41 17.81
N THR A 226 9.50 19.46 18.34
CA THR A 226 10.59 18.50 18.06
C THR A 226 10.20 17.08 18.48
N THR A 227 9.25 16.93 19.40
CA THR A 227 8.65 15.68 19.83
C THR A 227 7.39 15.36 19.00
N GLY A 228 7.33 14.18 18.38
CA GLY A 228 6.15 13.73 17.64
C GLY A 228 4.90 13.65 18.52
N VAL A 229 3.71 13.79 17.91
CA VAL A 229 2.39 13.76 18.60
C VAL A 229 2.15 12.41 19.27
N ALA A 230 2.82 11.36 18.80
CA ALA A 230 2.80 10.05 19.43
C ALA A 230 3.20 10.07 20.91
N GLY A 231 4.11 10.96 21.33
CA GLY A 231 4.52 11.11 22.72
C GLY A 231 3.41 11.72 23.59
N ASP A 232 2.83 12.82 23.13
CA ASP A 232 1.75 13.53 23.83
C ASP A 232 0.52 12.63 24.01
N LEU A 233 0.12 11.92 22.95
CA LEU A 233 -1.04 11.01 22.99
C LEU A 233 -0.84 9.78 23.89
N GLN A 234 0.40 9.42 24.22
CA GLN A 234 0.70 8.20 24.99
C GLN A 234 1.11 8.50 26.43
N LYS A 235 1.84 9.59 26.66
CA LYS A 235 2.47 9.90 27.94
C LYS A 235 1.72 10.95 28.73
N SER A 236 0.95 11.82 28.07
CA SER A 236 0.21 12.86 28.79
C SER A 236 -1.14 12.33 29.24
N GLN A 237 -1.27 12.10 30.56
CA GLN A 237 -2.53 11.74 31.20
C GLN A 237 -3.63 12.77 30.91
N LEU A 238 -3.28 14.06 30.95
CA LEU A 238 -4.20 15.16 30.62
C LEU A 238 -4.75 15.04 29.18
N VAL A 239 -3.89 14.75 28.20
CA VAL A 239 -4.33 14.58 26.80
C VAL A 239 -5.25 13.37 26.66
N ALA A 240 -4.96 12.28 27.36
CA ALA A 240 -5.79 11.09 27.35
C ALA A 240 -7.19 11.35 27.96
N GLU A 241 -7.26 12.08 29.06
CA GLU A 241 -8.51 12.48 29.71
C GLU A 241 -9.35 13.41 28.83
N LEU A 242 -8.73 14.44 28.25
CA LEU A 242 -9.40 15.36 27.31
C LEU A 242 -9.91 14.64 26.06
N LEU A 243 -9.12 13.70 25.50
CA LEU A 243 -9.55 12.87 24.38
C LEU A 243 -10.73 11.97 24.74
N GLN A 244 -10.72 11.40 25.94
CA GLN A 244 -11.81 10.54 26.40
C GLN A 244 -13.10 11.33 26.64
N ASP A 245 -13.01 12.57 27.14
CA ASP A 245 -14.14 13.50 27.25
C ASP A 245 -14.69 13.89 25.87
N ASP A 246 -13.82 14.34 24.95
CA ASP A 246 -14.20 14.66 23.56
C ASP A 246 -14.90 13.48 22.87
N LEU A 247 -14.36 12.27 23.01
CA LEU A 247 -14.97 11.05 22.47
C LEU A 247 -16.30 10.73 23.13
N SER A 248 -16.46 10.99 24.42
CA SER A 248 -17.70 10.70 25.15
C SER A 248 -18.81 11.69 24.77
N LYS A 249 -18.49 12.99 24.65
CA LYS A 249 -19.38 14.02 24.10
C LYS A 249 -19.81 13.70 22.67
N TRP A 250 -18.86 13.30 21.83
CA TRP A 250 -19.16 12.90 20.45
C TRP A 250 -20.06 11.65 20.41
N ARG A 251 -19.75 10.62 21.19
CA ARG A 251 -20.56 9.38 21.28
C ARG A 251 -21.98 9.68 21.74
N GLU A 252 -22.15 10.54 22.74
CA GLU A 252 -23.48 10.90 23.25
C GLU A 252 -24.28 11.68 22.20
N SER A 253 -23.66 12.63 21.50
CA SER A 253 -24.28 13.32 20.37
C SER A 253 -24.70 12.35 19.26
N ALA A 254 -23.83 11.39 18.90
CA ALA A 254 -24.15 10.36 17.91
C ALA A 254 -25.29 9.43 18.38
N ARG A 255 -25.32 9.06 19.67
CA ARG A 255 -26.40 8.27 20.28
C ARG A 255 -27.74 8.99 20.18
N ILE A 256 -27.81 10.25 20.61
CA ILE A 256 -29.04 11.05 20.56
C ILE A 256 -29.53 11.16 19.10
N ALA A 257 -28.64 11.47 18.17
CA ALA A 257 -28.98 11.64 16.77
C ALA A 257 -29.48 10.33 16.12
N LEU A 258 -28.82 9.19 16.37
CA LEU A 258 -29.26 7.90 15.84
C LEU A 258 -30.50 7.33 16.56
N THR A 259 -30.72 7.70 17.83
CA THR A 259 -31.97 7.39 18.55
C THR A 259 -33.16 8.08 17.89
N HIS A 260 -32.98 9.33 17.46
CA HIS A 260 -33.99 10.04 16.68
C HIS A 260 -34.24 9.32 15.34
N THR A 261 -33.20 8.85 14.64
CA THR A 261 -33.36 8.05 13.40
C THR A 261 -34.15 6.77 13.60
N LEU A 262 -34.07 6.14 14.79
CA LEU A 262 -34.86 4.96 15.14
C LEU A 262 -36.31 5.28 15.58
N GLY A 263 -36.70 6.54 15.69
CA GLY A 263 -38.04 6.96 16.12
C GLY A 263 -38.22 7.08 17.63
N PHE A 264 -37.15 7.06 18.42
CA PHE A 264 -37.20 7.18 19.89
C PHE A 264 -36.79 8.59 20.38
N SER A 265 -37.27 9.65 19.71
CA SER A 265 -36.91 11.02 20.06
C SER A 265 -37.21 11.35 21.53
N GLY A 266 -36.23 11.91 22.25
CA GLY A 266 -36.40 12.29 23.65
C GLY A 266 -36.36 11.12 24.65
N TRP A 267 -35.89 9.94 24.23
CA TRP A 267 -35.75 8.79 25.13
C TRP A 267 -34.94 9.14 26.39
N LYS A 268 -35.53 8.85 27.55
CA LYS A 268 -34.90 8.92 28.86
C LYS A 268 -35.36 7.71 29.66
N SER A 269 -34.45 7.03 30.33
CA SER A 269 -34.78 5.89 31.20
C SER A 269 -34.13 6.10 32.56
N ALA A 270 -34.92 5.96 33.62
CA ALA A 270 -34.41 5.85 34.99
C ALA A 270 -33.86 4.45 35.29
N SER A 271 -34.24 3.44 34.49
CA SER A 271 -33.76 2.08 34.66
C SER A 271 -32.33 1.93 34.16
N LYS A 272 -31.46 1.41 35.03
CA LYS A 272 -30.08 1.01 34.71
C LYS A 272 -29.99 -0.34 34.00
N THR A 273 -31.07 -1.13 34.01
CA THR A 273 -31.11 -2.47 33.40
C THR A 273 -31.59 -2.45 31.96
N LYS A 274 -32.37 -1.43 31.58
CA LYS A 274 -32.86 -1.26 30.21
C LYS A 274 -31.76 -0.74 29.29
N LEU A 275 -31.54 -1.43 28.18
CA LEU A 275 -30.67 -0.99 27.11
C LEU A 275 -31.19 0.27 26.43
N HIS A 276 -30.26 1.18 26.17
CA HIS A 276 -30.49 2.36 25.34
C HIS A 276 -30.93 1.93 23.92
N PRO A 277 -31.86 2.63 23.25
CA PRO A 277 -32.40 2.23 21.93
C PRO A 277 -31.33 1.88 20.90
N VAL A 278 -30.24 2.64 20.81
CA VAL A 278 -29.13 2.37 19.86
C VAL A 278 -28.24 1.18 20.23
N ASP A 279 -28.30 0.71 21.48
CA ASP A 279 -27.51 -0.44 21.96
C ASP A 279 -28.31 -1.75 21.85
N ARG A 280 -29.59 -1.69 21.43
CA ARG A 280 -30.45 -2.86 21.24
C ARG A 280 -30.05 -3.63 19.98
N LEU A 281 -30.34 -4.94 19.94
CA LEU A 281 -30.12 -5.75 18.73
C LEU A 281 -30.90 -5.24 17.51
N THR A 282 -32.05 -4.60 17.76
CA THR A 282 -32.92 -3.96 16.76
C THR A 282 -32.41 -2.58 16.32
N ALA A 283 -31.32 -2.05 16.87
CA ALA A 283 -30.72 -0.80 16.41
C ALA A 283 -29.95 -1.01 15.10
N ARG A 284 -30.68 -0.98 13.99
CA ARG A 284 -30.18 -1.35 12.67
C ARG A 284 -30.36 -0.22 11.68
N PHE A 285 -29.25 0.15 11.03
CA PHE A 285 -29.14 1.33 10.19
C PHE A 285 -28.69 0.98 8.78
N ARG A 286 -29.33 1.60 7.79
CA ARG A 286 -28.91 1.58 6.39
C ARG A 286 -28.37 2.95 6.01
N CYS A 287 -27.23 3.01 5.33
CA CYS A 287 -26.70 4.26 4.81
C CYS A 287 -27.40 4.64 3.50
N LYS A 288 -28.13 5.76 3.49
CA LYS A 288 -28.84 6.30 2.31
C LYS A 288 -27.92 6.50 1.11
N LYS A 289 -26.68 6.93 1.36
CA LYS A 289 -25.69 7.17 0.31
C LYS A 289 -25.17 5.88 -0.34
N CYS A 290 -25.08 4.79 0.43
CA CYS A 290 -24.61 3.49 -0.06
C CYS A 290 -25.73 2.67 -0.68
N ALA A 291 -26.97 2.82 -0.17
CA ALA A 291 -28.15 2.18 -0.74
C ALA A 291 -28.39 2.56 -2.20
N GLN A 292 -28.11 3.81 -2.58
CA GLN A 292 -28.21 4.29 -3.97
C GLN A 292 -27.21 3.65 -4.94
N ASN A 293 -26.13 3.04 -4.44
CA ASN A 293 -25.10 2.44 -5.29
C ASN A 293 -25.32 0.92 -5.32
N ASP A 294 -26.18 0.45 -6.22
CA ASP A 294 -26.61 -0.96 -6.35
C ASP A 294 -25.47 -1.99 -6.41
N HIS A 295 -24.26 -1.54 -6.77
CA HIS A 295 -23.11 -2.42 -6.99
C HIS A 295 -22.20 -2.67 -5.77
N LYS A 296 -22.38 -1.97 -4.64
CA LYS A 296 -21.57 -2.19 -3.42
C LYS A 296 -22.40 -2.09 -2.16
N VAL A 297 -23.47 -2.87 -2.10
CA VAL A 297 -24.15 -3.11 -0.82
C VAL A 297 -23.13 -3.83 0.07
N TYR A 298 -22.84 -3.21 1.22
CA TYR A 298 -22.02 -3.77 2.29
C TYR A 298 -22.45 -5.22 2.52
N GLU A 299 -21.51 -6.15 2.74
CA GLU A 299 -21.83 -7.58 2.88
C GLU A 299 -22.83 -7.88 4.01
N GLU A 300 -22.94 -7.00 5.00
CA GLU A 300 -23.89 -7.13 6.10
C GLU A 300 -25.27 -6.50 5.80
N GLY A 301 -25.40 -5.71 4.72
CA GLY A 301 -26.63 -5.00 4.32
C GLY A 301 -27.07 -3.88 5.28
N CYS A 302 -26.63 -3.95 6.53
CA CYS A 302 -27.06 -3.18 7.66
C CYS A 302 -25.88 -2.89 8.59
N LEU A 303 -25.92 -1.76 9.28
CA LEU A 303 -24.96 -1.33 10.27
C LEU A 303 -25.62 -1.34 11.67
N ASP A 304 -24.90 -1.76 12.70
CA ASP A 304 -25.26 -1.44 14.08
C ASP A 304 -24.78 -0.02 14.45
N PHE A 305 -24.96 0.39 15.71
CA PHE A 305 -24.52 1.71 16.18
C PHE A 305 -23.00 1.92 15.97
N ALA A 306 -22.18 0.92 16.28
CA ALA A 306 -20.73 1.00 16.12
C ALA A 306 -20.35 1.12 14.64
N GLY A 307 -20.96 0.28 13.79
CA GLY A 307 -20.81 0.26 12.34
C GLY A 307 -21.22 1.59 11.70
N ALA A 308 -22.33 2.19 12.14
CA ALA A 308 -22.79 3.50 11.67
C ALA A 308 -21.80 4.61 12.04
N CYS A 309 -21.26 4.59 13.26
CA CYS A 309 -20.27 5.57 13.74
C CYS A 309 -18.95 5.52 12.96
N VAL A 310 -18.46 4.32 12.63
CA VAL A 310 -17.21 4.15 11.85
C VAL A 310 -17.43 4.17 10.34
N HIS A 311 -18.68 4.22 9.88
CA HIS A 311 -19.02 4.11 8.46
C HIS A 311 -18.40 5.24 7.63
N VAL A 312 -17.83 4.86 6.49
CA VAL A 312 -17.35 5.80 5.47
C VAL A 312 -17.81 5.30 4.10
N CYS A 313 -18.64 6.09 3.42
CA CYS A 313 -19.16 5.71 2.11
C CYS A 313 -18.01 5.58 1.09
N LEU A 314 -17.98 4.48 0.34
CA LEU A 314 -17.05 4.23 -0.76
C LEU A 314 -17.52 4.96 -2.04
N ARG A 315 -17.68 6.30 -2.00
CA ARG A 315 -18.06 7.08 -3.19
C ARG A 315 -16.83 7.50 -4.03
N PRO A 316 -16.97 7.64 -5.37
CA PRO A 316 -15.85 7.69 -6.32
C PRO A 316 -15.04 9.00 -6.36
N ASN A 317 -15.48 10.08 -5.69
CA ASN A 317 -14.75 11.35 -5.75
C ASN A 317 -13.96 11.62 -4.46
N LEU A 318 -12.64 11.36 -4.52
CA LEU A 318 -11.67 11.63 -3.45
C LEU A 318 -11.77 13.06 -2.89
N LYS A 319 -12.07 14.06 -3.74
CA LYS A 319 -12.17 15.47 -3.33
C LYS A 319 -13.40 15.76 -2.47
N LYS A 320 -14.51 15.03 -2.67
CA LYS A 320 -15.72 15.19 -1.83
C LYS A 320 -15.56 14.49 -0.47
N ARG A 321 -14.80 13.39 -0.43
CA ARG A 321 -14.60 12.60 0.80
C ARG A 321 -13.97 13.37 1.95
N THR A 322 -13.07 14.32 1.68
CA THR A 322 -12.42 15.13 2.73
C THR A 322 -13.35 16.18 3.35
N ARG A 323 -14.41 16.57 2.62
CA ARG A 323 -15.40 17.57 3.07
C ARG A 323 -16.61 16.95 3.74
N ASP A 324 -16.94 15.72 3.41
CA ASP A 324 -18.06 15.01 4.02
C ASP A 324 -17.85 14.93 5.55
N ARG A 325 -18.86 15.40 6.28
CA ARG A 325 -18.99 15.20 7.73
C ARG A 325 -19.92 14.02 7.99
N TRP A 326 -19.63 13.28 9.04
CA TRP A 326 -20.55 12.30 9.57
C TRP A 326 -21.78 13.03 10.12
N THR A 327 -22.97 12.55 9.74
CA THR A 327 -24.26 13.01 10.29
C THR A 327 -25.21 11.83 10.31
N ALA A 328 -26.06 11.76 11.33
CA ALA A 328 -27.10 10.75 11.45
C ALA A 328 -28.09 10.78 10.27
N ASP A 329 -28.25 11.92 9.59
CA ASP A 329 -29.15 12.06 8.43
C ASP A 329 -28.75 11.18 7.24
N GLN A 330 -27.49 10.75 7.19
CA GLN A 330 -26.99 9.81 6.18
C GLN A 330 -27.52 8.39 6.38
N PHE A 331 -28.18 8.13 7.51
CA PHE A 331 -28.69 6.83 7.88
C PHE A 331 -30.22 6.86 7.99
N GLU A 332 -30.82 5.70 7.81
CA GLU A 332 -32.23 5.41 8.05
C GLU A 332 -32.34 4.05 8.74
N LYS A 333 -33.49 3.78 9.36
CA LYS A 333 -33.78 2.47 9.94
C LYS A 333 -33.81 1.40 8.85
N ASP A 334 -33.17 0.26 9.10
CA ASP A 334 -33.29 -0.91 8.23
C ASP A 334 -34.46 -1.77 8.69
N GLU A 335 -35.68 -1.39 8.28
CA GLU A 335 -36.93 -2.05 8.72
C GLU A 335 -36.89 -3.57 8.55
N LYS A 336 -36.37 -4.07 7.43
CA LYS A 336 -36.26 -5.52 7.18
C LYS A 336 -35.36 -6.22 8.22
N ALA A 337 -34.22 -5.62 8.54
CA ALA A 337 -33.33 -6.12 9.58
C ALA A 337 -33.98 -6.03 10.98
N ILE A 338 -34.71 -4.96 11.26
CA ILE A 338 -35.40 -4.77 12.55
C ILE A 338 -36.49 -5.82 12.74
N ASP A 339 -37.32 -6.05 11.72
CA ASP A 339 -38.44 -6.98 11.77
C ASP A 339 -37.94 -8.42 11.97
N VAL A 340 -36.91 -8.82 11.23
CA VAL A 340 -36.36 -10.18 11.35
C VAL A 340 -35.71 -10.43 12.70
N ILE A 341 -35.01 -9.42 13.26
CA ILE A 341 -34.41 -9.51 14.60
C ILE A 341 -35.49 -9.58 15.67
N SER A 342 -36.57 -8.80 15.52
CA SER A 342 -37.71 -8.82 16.43
C SER A 342 -38.37 -10.20 16.48
N LYS A 343 -38.54 -10.85 15.32
CA LYS A 343 -39.03 -12.24 15.25
C LYS A 343 -38.11 -13.24 15.95
N VAL A 344 -36.79 -13.10 15.82
CA VAL A 344 -35.85 -13.98 16.55
C VAL A 344 -35.96 -13.78 18.06
N LEU A 345 -36.05 -12.53 18.51
CA LEU A 345 -36.22 -12.20 19.93
C LEU A 345 -37.51 -12.79 20.50
N GLU A 346 -38.61 -12.70 19.74
CA GLU A 346 -39.90 -13.32 20.08
C GLU A 346 -39.77 -14.86 20.18
N LEU A 347 -39.16 -15.51 19.18
CA LEU A 347 -38.92 -16.96 19.20
C LEU A 347 -38.04 -17.41 20.37
N CYS A 348 -37.18 -16.53 20.89
CA CYS A 348 -36.37 -16.80 22.08
C CYS A 348 -37.08 -16.46 23.40
N GLY A 349 -38.23 -15.78 23.36
CA GLY A 349 -38.88 -15.24 24.56
C GLY A 349 -38.04 -14.19 25.27
N VAL A 350 -37.28 -13.37 24.54
CA VAL A 350 -36.37 -12.34 25.11
C VAL A 350 -36.76 -10.95 24.66
N ASN A 351 -36.70 -9.98 25.57
CA ASN A 351 -36.98 -8.59 25.24
C ASN A 351 -35.73 -7.87 24.67
N ALA A 352 -35.91 -7.06 23.62
CA ALA A 352 -34.84 -6.25 23.03
C ALA A 352 -34.22 -5.23 24.02
N GLU A 353 -34.93 -4.87 25.09
CA GLU A 353 -34.46 -3.94 26.12
C GLU A 353 -33.52 -4.59 27.14
N GLU A 354 -33.41 -5.92 27.19
CA GLU A 354 -32.60 -6.64 28.18
C GLU A 354 -31.16 -6.80 27.74
N ARG A 355 -30.20 -6.57 28.65
CA ARG A 355 -28.75 -6.73 28.37
C ARG A 355 -28.37 -8.16 27.96
N GLU A 356 -29.09 -9.16 28.46
CA GLU A 356 -28.86 -10.58 28.16
C GLU A 356 -29.31 -10.98 26.76
N SER A 357 -30.08 -10.13 26.06
CA SER A 357 -30.64 -10.48 24.75
C SER A 357 -29.56 -10.79 23.72
N ILE A 358 -28.44 -10.06 23.77
CA ILE A 358 -27.29 -10.27 22.88
C ILE A 358 -26.72 -11.67 23.10
N GLN A 359 -26.45 -12.04 24.35
CA GLN A 359 -25.86 -13.34 24.69
C GLN A 359 -26.78 -14.50 24.35
N LYS A 360 -28.09 -14.37 24.64
CA LYS A 360 -29.10 -15.40 24.34
C LYS A 360 -29.23 -15.63 22.83
N VAL A 361 -29.24 -14.55 22.04
CA VAL A 361 -29.31 -14.63 20.57
C VAL A 361 -28.00 -15.16 19.97
N GLU A 362 -26.83 -14.77 20.48
CA GLU A 362 -25.55 -15.32 20.03
C GLU A 362 -25.41 -16.81 20.36
N ALA A 363 -25.93 -17.26 21.51
CA ALA A 363 -25.96 -18.65 21.91
C ALA A 363 -26.80 -19.53 20.97
N LEU A 364 -27.66 -18.96 20.12
CA LEU A 364 -28.37 -19.72 19.09
C LEU A 364 -27.42 -20.41 18.11
N GLY A 365 -26.24 -19.84 17.83
CA GLY A 365 -25.37 -20.36 16.79
C GLY A 365 -26.10 -20.50 15.45
N SER A 366 -25.98 -21.65 14.78
CA SER A 366 -26.62 -21.92 13.47
C SER A 366 -28.06 -22.45 13.57
N ARG A 367 -28.80 -22.16 14.64
CA ARG A 367 -30.16 -22.71 14.87
C ARG A 367 -31.29 -21.92 14.21
N ILE A 368 -31.00 -20.82 13.53
CA ILE A 368 -32.03 -19.97 12.91
C ILE A 368 -32.31 -20.52 11.51
N LYS A 369 -33.53 -21.01 11.29
CA LYS A 369 -33.97 -21.58 10.01
C LYS A 369 -34.88 -20.61 9.26
N CYS A 370 -34.52 -20.30 8.02
CA CYS A 370 -35.39 -19.57 7.10
C CYS A 370 -36.47 -20.50 6.54
N GLN A 371 -37.73 -20.14 6.70
CA GLN A 371 -38.87 -20.85 6.11
C GLN A 371 -39.29 -20.28 4.75
N SER A 372 -38.86 -19.06 4.44
CA SER A 372 -39.16 -18.40 3.16
C SER A 372 -38.32 -18.92 1.99
N CYS A 373 -37.20 -19.61 2.26
CA CYS A 373 -36.39 -20.26 1.23
C CYS A 373 -36.86 -21.69 0.97
N GLU A 374 -36.91 -22.09 -0.30
CA GLU A 374 -37.21 -23.46 -0.73
C GLU A 374 -36.27 -24.49 -0.07
N SER A 375 -34.99 -24.15 0.03
CA SER A 375 -33.93 -24.99 0.59
C SER A 375 -33.87 -25.00 2.13
N LYS A 376 -34.76 -24.26 2.82
CA LYS A 376 -34.90 -24.23 4.28
C LYS A 376 -33.59 -24.08 5.05
N ILE A 377 -32.78 -23.10 4.64
CA ILE A 377 -31.41 -22.89 5.15
C ILE A 377 -31.39 -22.53 6.62
N THR A 378 -30.46 -23.16 7.36
CA THR A 378 -30.06 -22.75 8.71
C THR A 378 -28.87 -21.79 8.67
N MET A 379 -28.87 -20.79 9.54
CA MET A 379 -27.86 -19.74 9.57
C MET A 379 -27.64 -19.19 10.98
N THR A 380 -26.58 -18.41 11.14
CA THR A 380 -26.30 -17.67 12.38
C THR A 380 -27.05 -16.35 12.40
N PHE A 381 -27.18 -15.74 13.59
CA PHE A 381 -27.80 -14.42 13.73
C PHE A 381 -27.13 -13.33 12.88
N ARG A 382 -25.81 -13.41 12.67
CA ARG A 382 -25.10 -12.43 11.84
C ARG A 382 -25.44 -12.56 10.36
N ASN A 383 -25.54 -13.79 9.86
CA ASN A 383 -25.90 -14.06 8.46
C ASN A 383 -27.38 -13.74 8.18
N LEU A 384 -28.24 -13.88 9.19
CA LEU A 384 -29.67 -13.60 9.10
C LEU A 384 -29.97 -12.20 8.55
N ILE A 385 -29.22 -11.20 9.01
CA ILE A 385 -29.47 -9.79 8.67
C ILE A 385 -29.26 -9.57 7.16
N GLY A 386 -28.15 -10.06 6.61
CA GLY A 386 -27.88 -10.00 5.17
C GLY A 386 -28.86 -10.85 4.37
N HIS A 387 -29.24 -12.01 4.90
CA HIS A 387 -30.19 -12.91 4.26
C HIS A 387 -31.60 -12.32 4.15
N ALA A 388 -32.06 -11.61 5.20
CA ALA A 388 -33.39 -11.00 5.24
C ALA A 388 -33.63 -9.99 4.11
N GLN A 389 -32.57 -9.37 3.59
CA GLN A 389 -32.67 -8.42 2.46
C GLN A 389 -33.16 -9.08 1.16
N ARG A 390 -33.08 -10.41 1.05
CA ARG A 390 -33.58 -11.20 -0.09
C ARG A 390 -35.09 -11.44 -0.06
N HIS A 391 -35.70 -11.22 1.11
CA HIS A 391 -37.11 -11.46 1.33
C HIS A 391 -37.84 -10.15 1.57
N GLN A 392 -39.12 -10.11 1.21
CA GLN A 392 -40.00 -9.02 1.65
C GLN A 392 -40.54 -9.29 3.05
N ASN A 393 -41.00 -10.53 3.29
CA ASN A 393 -41.58 -10.97 4.55
C ASN A 393 -40.95 -12.29 4.99
N MET A 394 -39.77 -12.23 5.59
CA MET A 394 -39.05 -13.44 6.02
C MET A 394 -39.76 -14.15 7.18
N GLN A 395 -39.97 -15.46 7.05
CA GLN A 395 -40.49 -16.35 8.09
C GLN A 395 -39.35 -17.18 8.68
N LEU A 396 -39.40 -17.38 10.00
CA LEU A 396 -38.33 -18.01 10.78
C LEU A 396 -38.87 -19.08 11.72
N SER A 397 -38.03 -20.06 11.99
CA SER A 397 -38.18 -20.97 13.12
C SER A 397 -36.83 -21.28 13.74
N LEU A 398 -36.81 -21.63 15.02
CA LEU A 398 -35.62 -22.18 15.67
C LEU A 398 -35.65 -23.70 15.55
N VAL A 399 -34.54 -24.30 15.15
CA VAL A 399 -34.33 -25.75 15.16
C VAL A 399 -33.57 -26.16 16.42
N SER A 400 -33.69 -27.43 16.80
CA SER A 400 -32.88 -27.97 17.92
C SER A 400 -31.38 -27.91 17.58
N ALA A 401 -30.53 -27.99 18.61
CA ALA A 401 -29.08 -28.04 18.38
C ALA A 401 -28.66 -29.29 17.59
N GLU A 402 -29.35 -30.41 17.79
CA GLU A 402 -29.15 -31.67 17.08
C GLU A 402 -29.54 -31.56 15.61
N GLU A 403 -30.72 -30.98 15.33
CA GLU A 403 -31.17 -30.69 13.98
C GLU A 403 -30.21 -29.75 13.27
N ALA A 404 -29.80 -28.65 13.92
CA ALA A 404 -28.79 -27.76 13.36
C ALA A 404 -27.47 -28.49 13.05
N GLY A 405 -27.04 -29.40 13.93
CA GLY A 405 -25.88 -30.26 13.74
C GLY A 405 -25.98 -31.17 12.51
N SER A 406 -27.17 -31.71 12.24
CA SER A 406 -27.42 -32.53 11.03
C SER A 406 -27.34 -31.72 9.73
N PHE A 407 -27.65 -30.41 9.79
CA PHE A 407 -27.48 -29.48 8.67
C PHE A 407 -26.04 -28.91 8.58
N SER A 408 -25.22 -29.14 9.60
CA SER A 408 -23.92 -28.50 9.83
C SER A 408 -22.78 -29.21 9.11
N MET A 409 -22.90 -29.39 7.78
CA MET A 409 -21.69 -29.62 6.99
C MET A 409 -20.92 -28.30 6.89
N ARG A 410 -19.88 -28.17 7.71
CA ARG A 410 -18.84 -27.12 7.71
C ARG A 410 -19.39 -25.73 7.33
N HIS A 411 -20.10 -25.12 8.27
CA HIS A 411 -20.53 -23.72 8.12
C HIS A 411 -19.35 -22.83 7.75
N SER A 412 -19.62 -21.89 6.84
CA SER A 412 -18.66 -20.86 6.55
C SER A 412 -18.56 -19.91 7.74
N GLU A 413 -17.33 -19.61 8.14
CA GLU A 413 -17.06 -18.58 9.14
C GLU A 413 -17.61 -17.25 8.63
N PHE A 414 -18.18 -16.47 9.55
CA PHE A 414 -18.67 -15.13 9.24
C PHE A 414 -17.57 -14.28 8.60
N GLY A 415 -17.90 -13.63 7.48
CA GLY A 415 -17.00 -12.81 6.68
C GLY A 415 -16.13 -13.61 5.71
N THR A 416 -16.39 -14.89 5.45
CA THR A 416 -15.61 -15.66 4.46
C THR A 416 -15.88 -15.16 3.06
N CYS A 417 -17.15 -15.08 2.65
CA CYS A 417 -17.58 -14.51 1.37
C CYS A 417 -17.03 -13.09 1.18
N SER A 418 -16.99 -12.32 2.27
CA SER A 418 -16.39 -10.98 2.27
C SER A 418 -14.92 -10.98 1.90
N LYS A 419 -14.12 -11.76 2.64
CA LYS A 419 -12.69 -11.93 2.38
C LYS A 419 -12.45 -12.42 0.95
N MET A 420 -13.32 -13.30 0.46
CA MET A 420 -13.26 -13.88 -0.89
C MET A 420 -13.61 -12.89 -2.00
N LEU A 421 -14.49 -11.92 -1.77
CA LEU A 421 -14.81 -10.87 -2.73
C LEU A 421 -13.76 -9.74 -2.74
N GLY A 422 -12.91 -9.67 -1.70
CA GLY A 422 -11.85 -8.68 -1.58
C GLY A 422 -10.76 -8.77 -2.67
N PRO A 423 -9.99 -7.67 -2.87
CA PRO A 423 -8.94 -7.58 -3.90
C PRO A 423 -7.64 -8.29 -3.52
N LYS A 424 -7.56 -8.98 -2.37
CA LYS A 424 -6.33 -9.62 -1.90
C LYS A 424 -5.91 -10.75 -2.86
N LEU A 425 -4.59 -10.87 -3.14
CA LEU A 425 -4.04 -11.93 -4.01
C LEU A 425 -4.39 -13.33 -3.49
N GLN A 426 -4.38 -13.51 -2.18
CA GLN A 426 -4.79 -14.76 -1.55
C GLN A 426 -6.26 -15.11 -1.79
N ALA A 427 -7.15 -14.12 -1.70
CA ALA A 427 -8.57 -14.32 -2.00
C ALA A 427 -8.73 -14.79 -3.46
N LYS A 428 -7.93 -14.28 -4.39
CA LYS A 428 -7.91 -14.78 -5.78
C LYS A 428 -7.54 -16.26 -5.84
N LYS A 429 -6.44 -16.68 -5.19
CA LYS A 429 -6.03 -18.10 -5.15
C LYS A 429 -7.13 -18.99 -4.57
N LEU A 430 -7.76 -18.56 -3.48
CA LEU A 430 -8.85 -19.30 -2.86
C LEU A 430 -10.08 -19.36 -3.78
N ARG A 431 -10.41 -18.29 -4.51
CA ARG A 431 -11.56 -18.26 -5.44
C ARG A 431 -11.44 -19.31 -6.54
N ASP A 432 -10.22 -19.61 -6.97
CA ASP A 432 -9.95 -20.54 -8.07
C ASP A 432 -10.02 -22.02 -7.63
N LEU A 433 -9.99 -22.30 -6.32
CA LEU A 433 -10.12 -23.67 -5.79
C LEU A 433 -11.52 -24.25 -6.05
N GLN A 434 -11.59 -25.45 -6.62
CA GLN A 434 -12.84 -26.22 -6.74
C GLN A 434 -13.22 -26.87 -5.41
N ASN A 435 -13.57 -26.03 -4.42
CA ASN A 435 -13.80 -26.46 -3.05
C ASN A 435 -15.13 -25.98 -2.48
N TYR A 436 -15.95 -25.27 -3.26
CA TYR A 436 -17.16 -24.61 -2.78
C TYR A 436 -18.41 -25.33 -3.27
N GLY A 437 -19.32 -25.66 -2.36
CA GLY A 437 -20.60 -26.26 -2.68
C GLY A 437 -21.78 -25.33 -2.36
N CYS A 438 -22.90 -25.58 -3.03
CA CYS A 438 -24.15 -24.82 -2.87
C CYS A 438 -25.03 -25.44 -1.79
N ARG A 439 -25.29 -24.72 -0.70
CA ARG A 439 -26.19 -25.19 0.38
C ARG A 439 -27.63 -25.37 -0.09
N HIS A 440 -28.07 -24.57 -1.06
CA HIS A 440 -29.43 -24.67 -1.60
C HIS A 440 -29.69 -26.00 -2.34
N CYS A 441 -28.69 -26.53 -3.05
CA CYS A 441 -28.81 -27.82 -3.74
C CYS A 441 -28.73 -29.02 -2.80
N GLN A 442 -28.02 -28.89 -1.68
CA GLN A 442 -27.79 -30.00 -0.76
C GLN A 442 -29.07 -30.42 -0.03
N HIS A 443 -29.88 -29.45 0.40
CA HIS A 443 -31.10 -29.72 1.18
C HIS A 443 -32.22 -30.37 0.36
N VAL A 444 -32.21 -30.24 -0.97
CA VAL A 444 -33.21 -30.88 -1.83
C VAL A 444 -32.97 -32.39 -1.94
N ALA A 445 -31.70 -32.83 -1.89
CA ALA A 445 -31.35 -34.23 -2.08
C ALA A 445 -31.73 -35.13 -0.89
N THR A 446 -31.88 -34.58 0.32
CA THR A 446 -32.23 -35.34 1.53
C THR A 446 -33.74 -35.38 1.80
N GLY A 447 -34.54 -34.55 1.13
CA GLY A 447 -35.99 -34.41 1.35
C GLY A 447 -36.89 -35.13 0.35
N GLY A 448 -36.34 -36.05 -0.46
CA GLY A 448 -37.06 -36.78 -1.50
C GLY A 448 -38.07 -37.80 -0.97
N THR A 449 -39.16 -37.33 -0.37
CA THR A 449 -40.43 -38.05 -0.26
C THR A 449 -41.49 -37.19 -0.95
N SER A 450 -41.43 -37.13 -2.28
CA SER A 450 -42.37 -36.37 -3.09
C SER A 450 -43.58 -37.24 -3.44
N ASN A 451 -44.73 -36.87 -2.88
CA ASN A 451 -46.05 -37.20 -3.40
C ASN A 451 -46.13 -36.84 -4.90
N ALA A 452 -46.66 -37.77 -5.68
CA ALA A 452 -46.91 -37.61 -7.10
C ALA A 452 -48.01 -36.56 -7.33
N THR A 453 -47.73 -35.56 -8.15
CA THR A 453 -48.78 -34.79 -8.81
C THR A 453 -48.35 -34.54 -10.25
N THR A 454 -49.16 -35.09 -11.14
CA THR A 454 -49.06 -35.08 -12.60
C THR A 454 -49.18 -33.66 -13.16
N GLY A 455 -48.13 -33.20 -13.83
CA GLY A 455 -48.12 -31.96 -14.61
C GLY A 455 -47.00 -32.04 -15.64
N THR A 456 -47.38 -32.35 -16.87
CA THR A 456 -46.51 -32.71 -17.99
C THR A 456 -45.86 -31.46 -18.62
N GLU A 457 -44.59 -31.19 -18.34
CA GLU A 457 -43.72 -30.45 -19.27
C GLU A 457 -42.32 -31.10 -19.33
N VAL A 458 -41.95 -31.48 -20.54
CA VAL A 458 -40.82 -32.36 -20.86
C VAL A 458 -39.53 -31.54 -20.98
N TRP A 459 -38.75 -31.49 -19.90
CA TRP A 459 -37.31 -31.19 -19.99
C TRP A 459 -36.53 -32.51 -19.96
N ARG A 460 -35.96 -32.91 -21.11
CA ARG A 460 -35.10 -34.10 -21.25
C ARG A 460 -33.78 -33.90 -20.48
N PHE A 461 -33.74 -34.32 -19.22
CA PHE A 461 -32.48 -34.60 -18.52
C PHE A 461 -32.15 -36.09 -18.54
N SER A 462 -30.93 -36.39 -18.97
CA SER A 462 -30.32 -37.72 -19.08
C SER A 462 -30.39 -38.49 -17.76
N LYS A 463 -30.94 -39.71 -17.81
CA LYS A 463 -30.91 -40.70 -16.72
C LYS A 463 -29.45 -41.08 -16.43
N ARG A 464 -28.87 -40.55 -15.36
CA ARG A 464 -27.65 -41.09 -14.74
C ARG A 464 -28.01 -41.91 -13.51
N SER A 465 -27.34 -43.04 -13.40
CA SER A 465 -27.45 -44.09 -12.39
C SER A 465 -27.30 -43.58 -10.95
N PRO A 466 -27.85 -44.30 -9.93
CA PRO A 466 -27.75 -43.94 -8.53
C PRO A 466 -26.35 -44.31 -7.98
N ALA A 467 -25.33 -43.59 -8.42
CA ALA A 467 -23.98 -43.68 -7.87
C ALA A 467 -23.79 -42.47 -6.93
N THR A 468 -23.52 -42.76 -5.65
CA THR A 468 -22.99 -41.86 -4.61
C THR A 468 -23.21 -40.36 -4.84
N ASN A 469 -24.09 -39.72 -4.05
CA ASN A 469 -24.36 -38.27 -4.04
C ASN A 469 -23.09 -37.45 -3.71
N VAL A 470 -22.12 -37.42 -4.62
CA VAL A 470 -20.94 -36.56 -4.55
C VAL A 470 -21.43 -35.17 -4.87
N THR A 471 -21.62 -34.36 -3.84
CA THR A 471 -22.06 -32.98 -4.01
C THR A 471 -21.07 -32.27 -4.92
N ARG A 472 -21.56 -31.75 -6.05
CA ARG A 472 -20.73 -31.06 -7.05
C ARG A 472 -20.08 -29.85 -6.38
N LEU A 473 -18.75 -29.83 -6.36
CA LEU A 473 -17.96 -28.67 -5.94
C LEU A 473 -17.67 -27.77 -7.15
N PHE A 474 -17.62 -26.47 -6.88
CA PHE A 474 -17.36 -25.41 -7.83
C PHE A 474 -16.16 -24.61 -7.35
N ASN A 475 -15.56 -23.85 -8.27
CA ASN A 475 -14.79 -22.68 -7.85
C ASN A 475 -15.75 -21.56 -7.42
N PHE A 476 -15.26 -20.54 -6.71
CA PHE A 476 -16.12 -19.52 -6.09
C PHE A 476 -16.95 -18.75 -7.12
N ASN A 477 -16.36 -18.42 -8.27
CA ASN A 477 -17.09 -17.72 -9.35
C ASN A 477 -18.14 -18.61 -10.01
N GLY A 478 -17.84 -19.91 -10.20
CA GLY A 478 -18.80 -20.89 -10.69
C GLY A 478 -19.97 -21.09 -9.73
N LEU A 479 -19.71 -21.07 -8.41
CA LEU A 479 -20.77 -21.12 -7.41
C LEU A 479 -21.65 -19.86 -7.45
N ARG A 480 -21.06 -18.68 -7.67
CA ARG A 480 -21.83 -17.43 -7.84
C ARG A 480 -22.75 -17.49 -9.06
N SER A 481 -22.23 -17.92 -10.21
CA SER A 481 -23.06 -18.10 -11.41
C SER A 481 -24.17 -19.11 -11.16
N HIS A 482 -23.85 -20.24 -10.51
CA HIS A 482 -24.82 -21.26 -10.15
C HIS A 482 -25.94 -20.74 -9.22
N LEU A 483 -25.59 -20.00 -8.16
CA LEU A 483 -26.57 -19.41 -7.24
C LEU A 483 -27.47 -18.39 -7.94
N LYS A 484 -26.90 -17.59 -8.85
CA LYS A 484 -27.66 -16.62 -9.64
C LYS A 484 -28.63 -17.31 -10.60
N GLU A 485 -28.15 -18.27 -11.38
CA GLU A 485 -28.94 -18.94 -12.43
C GLU A 485 -29.98 -19.91 -11.86
N LYS A 486 -29.61 -20.72 -10.86
CA LYS A 486 -30.48 -21.78 -10.34
C LYS A 486 -31.37 -21.34 -9.18
N HIS A 487 -30.89 -20.40 -8.34
CA HIS A 487 -31.57 -20.02 -7.11
C HIS A 487 -32.01 -18.55 -7.09
N GLY A 488 -31.75 -17.78 -8.16
CA GLY A 488 -32.08 -16.35 -8.23
C GLY A 488 -31.28 -15.48 -7.24
N ILE A 489 -30.18 -15.98 -6.69
CA ILE A 489 -29.40 -15.28 -5.66
C ILE A 489 -28.30 -14.48 -6.35
N GLU A 490 -28.55 -13.18 -6.51
CA GLU A 490 -27.58 -12.27 -7.12
C GLU A 490 -26.34 -12.03 -6.24
N ARG A 491 -26.55 -12.04 -4.91
CA ARG A 491 -25.52 -11.73 -3.92
C ARG A 491 -25.28 -12.92 -3.01
N ILE A 492 -24.17 -13.59 -3.25
CA ILE A 492 -23.67 -14.69 -2.42
C ILE A 492 -23.29 -14.19 -1.02
N CYS A 493 -23.73 -14.91 0.01
CA CYS A 493 -23.39 -14.66 1.41
C CYS A 493 -22.86 -15.94 2.06
N ASP A 494 -22.35 -15.86 3.30
CA ASP A 494 -21.73 -17.00 4.00
C ASP A 494 -22.71 -18.16 4.21
N GLU A 495 -24.01 -17.89 4.34
CA GLU A 495 -25.03 -18.93 4.53
C GLU A 495 -25.36 -19.73 3.26
N ASP A 496 -24.94 -19.30 2.07
CA ASP A 496 -25.20 -20.01 0.81
C ASP A 496 -24.16 -21.08 0.50
N ILE A 497 -23.01 -21.02 1.18
CA ILE A 497 -21.81 -21.75 0.81
C ILE A 497 -21.39 -22.75 1.89
N PHE A 498 -20.90 -23.91 1.47
CA PHE A 498 -20.14 -24.83 2.29
C PHE A 498 -18.83 -25.20 1.57
N TRP A 499 -17.84 -25.71 2.30
CA TRP A 499 -16.57 -26.12 1.71
C TRP A 499 -16.23 -27.60 1.91
N GLY A 500 -15.66 -28.22 0.87
CA GLY A 500 -15.23 -29.62 0.90
C GLY A 500 -13.99 -29.89 1.75
N LYS A 501 -13.10 -28.89 1.88
CA LYS A 501 -11.86 -28.87 2.67
C LYS A 501 -11.73 -27.54 3.41
N ALA A 502 -11.14 -27.54 4.60
CA ALA A 502 -10.93 -26.30 5.36
C ALA A 502 -10.05 -25.31 4.58
N LEU A 503 -10.42 -24.02 4.61
CA LEU A 503 -9.67 -22.97 3.94
C LEU A 503 -8.48 -22.55 4.81
N VAL A 504 -7.28 -22.50 4.24
CA VAL A 504 -6.08 -22.01 4.92
C VAL A 504 -5.74 -20.62 4.42
N TRP A 505 -5.88 -19.62 5.29
CA TRP A 505 -5.47 -18.25 5.03
C TRP A 505 -4.00 -18.07 5.45
N THR A 506 -3.04 -18.45 4.60
CA THR A 506 -1.59 -18.18 4.76
C THR A 506 -1.17 -16.71 4.69
#